data_AF-U4KKT6-F1
#
_entry.id   AF-U4KKT6-F1
#
_cell.length_a   1.000
_cell.length_b   1.000
_cell.length_c   1.000
_cell.angle_alpha   90.00
_cell.angle_beta   90.00
_cell.angle_gamma   90.00
#
_symmetry.space_group_name_H-M   'P 1'
#
loop_
_entity.id
_entity.type
_entity.pdbx_description
1 polymer ?
#
loop_
_entity_poly.entity_id
_entity_poly.type
_entity_poly.pdbx_seq_one_letter_code
_entity_poly.pdbx_strand_id
1 'polypeptide(L)'
;MKKAALTQTALQEKFHDKILWDMPGLFQMGYLHQIMPYEKYKTILPEKVLRPTIYQLNATQAIIIDGLIAINYIKGEKQSFVFYFNQIIKYHKTNVLKVPILFDKKEIKFNHYADSYETKIFKLDKEIKYQVTFADMGILHLLGPATIEVVHAKNMHVTLMEAMFK
;
A
#
# COMPACT_ATOMS: atom_id res chain seq x y z
N MET A 1 -0.85 23.90 9.56
CA MET A 1 -1.77 22.77 9.33
C MET A 1 -1.94 22.03 10.65
N LYS A 2 -3.16 22.01 11.23
CA LYS A 2 -3.47 21.05 12.31
C LYS A 2 -3.40 19.65 11.68
N LYS A 3 -2.32 18.92 11.96
CA LYS A 3 -2.15 17.53 11.49
C LYS A 3 -2.72 16.62 12.58
N ALA A 4 -3.66 15.76 12.21
CA ALA A 4 -4.46 14.99 13.15
C ALA A 4 -3.60 14.05 14.03
N ALA A 5 -4.07 13.82 15.27
CA ALA A 5 -3.69 12.72 16.15
C ALA A 5 -2.33 12.76 16.89
N LEU A 6 -1.67 13.91 17.05
CA LEU A 6 -0.44 14.00 17.86
C LEU A 6 -0.55 15.00 19.01
N THR A 7 -0.13 14.56 20.20
CA THR A 7 0.27 15.43 21.31
C THR A 7 1.40 16.33 20.84
N GLN A 8 1.22 17.65 20.92
CA GLN A 8 2.24 18.61 20.50
C GLN A 8 3.24 18.92 21.61
N THR A 9 2.90 18.56 22.84
CA THR A 9 3.69 18.76 24.05
C THR A 9 3.74 17.45 24.84
N ALA A 10 4.84 17.23 25.53
CA ALA A 10 4.97 16.15 26.50
C ALA A 10 3.85 16.23 27.54
N LEU A 11 3.11 15.15 27.74
CA LEU A 11 2.23 14.98 28.90
C LEU A 11 2.93 14.10 29.92
N GLN A 12 2.66 14.35 31.20
CA GLN A 12 3.17 13.50 32.27
C GLN A 12 2.06 13.22 33.29
N GLU A 13 2.05 11.99 33.80
CA GLU A 13 1.13 11.59 34.86
C GLU A 13 1.84 10.68 35.85
N LYS A 14 1.47 10.79 37.13
CA LYS A 14 2.03 9.92 38.18
C LYS A 14 1.39 8.54 38.08
N PHE A 15 2.21 7.50 37.99
CA PHE A 15 1.78 6.11 38.01
C PHE A 15 2.50 5.39 39.15
N HIS A 16 1.79 5.23 40.27
CA HIS A 16 2.35 4.76 41.55
C HIS A 16 3.56 5.61 42.00
N ASP A 17 4.73 5.00 42.11
CA ASP A 17 6.02 5.60 42.46
C ASP A 17 6.81 6.12 41.25
N LYS A 18 6.23 6.03 40.04
CA LYS A 18 6.84 6.44 38.77
C LYS A 18 6.08 7.60 38.11
N ILE A 19 6.70 8.17 37.09
CA ILE A 19 6.09 9.16 36.19
C ILE A 19 6.01 8.54 34.80
N LEU A 20 4.80 8.47 34.23
CA LEU A 20 4.57 8.12 32.84
C LEU A 20 4.71 9.38 32.00
N TRP A 21 5.50 9.31 30.95
CA TRP A 21 5.72 10.40 30.00
C TRP A 21 5.10 10.01 28.65
N ASP A 22 4.11 10.77 28.19
CA ASP A 22 3.58 10.67 26.84
C ASP A 22 4.28 11.72 25.97
N MET A 23 5.18 11.24 25.12
CA MET A 23 5.98 12.09 24.23
C MET A 23 5.22 12.37 22.94
N PRO A 24 5.40 13.57 22.34
CA PRO A 24 4.91 13.84 21.00
C PRO A 24 5.30 12.72 20.03
N GLY A 25 4.31 12.13 19.37
CA GLY A 25 4.56 11.04 18.42
C GLY A 25 5.38 11.52 17.21
N LEU A 26 6.21 10.62 16.69
CA LEU A 26 7.07 10.91 15.54
C LEU A 26 6.29 10.75 14.22
N PHE A 27 6.51 11.67 13.28
CA PHE A 27 6.06 11.50 11.90
C PHE A 27 7.01 10.58 11.15
N GLN A 28 6.58 9.34 10.92
CA GLN A 28 7.35 8.40 10.14
C GLN A 28 7.25 8.72 8.64
N MET A 29 8.39 8.69 7.95
CA MET A 29 8.43 8.93 6.51
C MET A 29 7.82 7.77 5.73
N GLY A 30 7.23 8.11 4.58
CA GLY A 30 6.72 7.15 3.58
C GLY A 30 5.34 6.57 3.83
N TYR A 31 4.57 7.16 4.74
CA TYR A 31 3.14 6.90 4.91
C TYR A 31 2.26 7.86 4.11
N LEU A 32 0.97 7.52 4.01
CA LEU A 32 0.01 8.27 3.20
C LEU A 32 -0.08 9.77 3.58
N HIS A 33 0.15 10.12 4.84
CA HIS A 33 0.14 11.51 5.30
C HIS A 33 1.23 12.40 4.68
N GLN A 34 2.25 11.83 4.05
CA GLN A 34 3.27 12.55 3.29
C GLN A 34 2.91 12.72 1.83
N ILE A 35 2.05 11.85 1.33
CA ILE A 35 1.70 11.73 -0.09
C ILE A 35 0.47 12.59 -0.39
N MET A 36 -0.46 12.70 0.56
CA MET A 36 -1.71 13.42 0.36
C MET A 36 -2.24 14.08 1.64
N PRO A 37 -3.14 15.07 1.53
CA PRO A 37 -3.74 15.73 2.69
C PRO A 37 -4.68 14.80 3.47
N TYR A 38 -4.94 15.13 4.74
CA TYR A 38 -5.75 14.35 5.69
C TYR A 38 -7.12 13.96 5.15
N GLU A 39 -7.85 14.91 4.56
CA GLU A 39 -9.19 14.65 4.00
C GLU A 39 -9.19 13.56 2.92
N LYS A 40 -8.06 13.39 2.21
CA LYS A 40 -7.90 12.36 1.19
C LYS A 40 -7.39 11.04 1.75
N TYR A 41 -6.37 11.02 2.62
CA TYR A 41 -5.87 9.72 3.09
C TYR A 41 -6.75 9.07 4.16
N LYS A 42 -7.55 9.84 4.91
CA LYS A 42 -8.43 9.28 5.93
C LYS A 42 -9.40 8.24 5.34
N THR A 43 -9.89 8.45 4.11
CA THR A 43 -10.86 7.57 3.45
C THR A 43 -10.26 6.23 3.02
N ILE A 44 -8.95 6.17 2.82
CA ILE A 44 -8.23 4.97 2.37
C ILE A 44 -7.57 4.21 3.53
N LEU A 45 -7.46 4.84 4.71
CA LEU A 45 -6.97 4.18 5.92
C LEU A 45 -7.92 3.04 6.34
N PRO A 46 -7.39 1.89 6.80
CA PRO A 46 -8.21 0.83 7.36
C PRO A 46 -8.94 1.26 8.65
N GLU A 47 -10.26 1.48 8.59
CA GLU A 47 -11.08 1.76 9.78
C GLU A 47 -11.79 0.50 10.32
N LYS A 48 -11.94 -0.53 9.48
CA LYS A 48 -12.63 -1.80 9.78
C LYS A 48 -11.77 -2.98 9.37
N VAL A 49 -12.15 -4.18 9.82
CA VAL A 49 -11.50 -5.43 9.41
C VAL A 49 -11.41 -5.52 7.89
N LEU A 50 -10.19 -5.71 7.39
CA LEU A 50 -9.89 -5.83 5.97
C LEU A 50 -10.34 -7.20 5.46
N ARG A 51 -11.21 -7.20 4.44
CA ARG A 51 -11.65 -8.43 3.77
C ARG A 51 -10.76 -8.70 2.57
N PRO A 52 -10.34 -9.96 2.34
CA PRO A 52 -9.51 -10.30 1.20
C PRO A 52 -10.25 -10.07 -0.11
N THR A 53 -9.60 -9.39 -1.05
CA THR A 53 -10.02 -9.29 -2.46
C THR A 53 -9.07 -10.12 -3.30
N ILE A 54 -9.57 -11.09 -4.06
CA ILE A 54 -8.73 -12.09 -4.75
C ILE A 54 -8.84 -11.90 -6.26
N TYR A 55 -7.70 -11.80 -6.94
CA TYR A 55 -7.62 -11.81 -8.40
C TYR A 55 -6.68 -12.90 -8.88
N GLN A 56 -7.11 -13.70 -9.85
CA GLN A 56 -6.21 -14.58 -10.60
C GLN A 56 -5.53 -13.80 -11.73
N LEU A 57 -4.21 -13.83 -11.78
CA LEU A 57 -3.40 -13.12 -12.79
C LEU A 57 -2.50 -14.08 -13.57
N ASN A 58 -2.37 -13.80 -14.87
CA ASN A 58 -1.35 -14.37 -15.73
C ASN A 58 -0.16 -13.41 -15.84
N ALA A 59 1.02 -13.92 -16.19
CA ALA A 59 2.11 -13.07 -16.65
C ALA A 59 1.60 -12.16 -17.80
N THR A 60 1.98 -10.88 -17.80
CA THR A 60 1.46 -9.76 -18.64
C THR A 60 0.22 -9.02 -18.13
N GLN A 61 -0.42 -9.47 -17.06
CA GLN A 61 -1.54 -8.76 -16.44
C GLN A 61 -1.08 -7.84 -15.31
N ALA A 62 -1.86 -6.80 -15.06
CA ALA A 62 -1.63 -5.87 -13.97
C ALA A 62 -2.92 -5.62 -13.18
N ILE A 63 -2.76 -5.32 -11.90
CA ILE A 63 -3.82 -4.78 -11.04
C ILE A 63 -3.41 -3.37 -10.64
N ILE A 64 -4.22 -2.40 -11.01
CA ILE A 64 -4.11 -1.03 -10.55
C ILE A 64 -5.02 -0.87 -9.32
N ILE A 65 -4.47 -0.38 -8.21
CA ILE A 65 -5.13 -0.14 -6.94
C ILE A 65 -5.32 1.36 -6.81
N ASP A 66 -6.51 1.82 -7.20
CA ASP A 66 -6.79 3.23 -7.46
C ASP A 66 -5.68 3.87 -8.36
N GLY A 67 -5.50 5.17 -8.35
CA GLY A 67 -4.39 5.84 -9.02
C GLY A 67 -3.12 5.86 -8.19
N LEU A 68 -2.96 5.00 -7.17
CA LEU A 68 -1.85 5.07 -6.22
C LEU A 68 -0.78 4.00 -6.46
N ILE A 69 -1.20 2.81 -6.85
CA ILE A 69 -0.31 1.64 -6.97
C ILE A 69 -0.72 0.83 -8.20
N ALA A 70 0.24 0.33 -8.96
CA ALA A 70 0.04 -0.71 -9.95
C ALA A 70 0.97 -1.89 -9.68
N ILE A 71 0.40 -3.09 -9.70
CA ILE A 71 1.10 -4.36 -9.58
C ILE A 71 1.13 -5.01 -10.94
N ASN A 72 2.28 -4.94 -11.60
CA ASN A 72 2.54 -5.52 -12.91
C ASN A 72 3.10 -6.93 -12.72
N TYR A 73 2.37 -7.94 -13.19
CA TYR A 73 2.85 -9.32 -13.12
C TYR A 73 3.72 -9.65 -14.33
N ILE A 74 5.04 -9.64 -14.12
CA ILE A 74 6.02 -9.72 -15.20
C ILE A 74 6.31 -11.18 -15.58
N LYS A 75 6.55 -12.05 -14.59
CA LYS A 75 6.93 -13.44 -14.82
C LYS A 75 6.40 -14.35 -13.71
N GLY A 76 5.95 -15.54 -14.09
CA GLY A 76 5.53 -16.61 -13.18
C GLY A 76 4.29 -17.31 -13.71
N GLU A 77 3.87 -18.37 -13.03
CA GLU A 77 2.68 -19.13 -13.41
C GLU A 77 1.38 -18.39 -13.07
N LYS A 78 0.27 -18.81 -13.67
CA LYS A 78 -1.05 -18.26 -13.32
C LYS A 78 -1.32 -18.53 -11.84
N GLN A 79 -1.50 -17.48 -11.06
CA GLN A 79 -1.70 -17.60 -9.62
C GLN A 79 -2.66 -16.54 -9.05
N SER A 80 -3.04 -16.73 -7.80
CA SER A 80 -3.91 -15.82 -7.06
C SER A 80 -3.12 -14.73 -6.36
N PHE A 81 -3.56 -13.49 -6.53
CA PHE A 81 -3.11 -12.32 -5.80
C PHE A 81 -4.20 -11.94 -4.79
N VAL A 82 -3.84 -11.89 -3.51
CA VAL A 82 -4.78 -11.62 -2.42
C VAL A 82 -4.49 -10.24 -1.83
N PHE A 83 -5.44 -9.33 -1.98
CA PHE A 83 -5.31 -7.94 -1.57
C PHE A 83 -6.12 -7.67 -0.29
N TYR A 84 -5.50 -7.03 0.68
CA TYR A 84 -6.11 -6.57 1.93
C TYR A 84 -5.98 -5.06 2.00
N PHE A 85 -7.01 -4.36 1.51
CA PHE A 85 -7.10 -2.90 1.51
C PHE A 85 -8.50 -2.48 1.99
N ASN A 86 -8.66 -1.20 2.34
CA ASN A 86 -9.96 -0.64 2.65
C ASN A 86 -10.95 -0.94 1.49
N GLN A 87 -12.18 -1.34 1.82
CA GLN A 87 -13.21 -1.77 0.86
C GLN A 87 -13.62 -0.67 -0.14
N ILE A 88 -13.36 0.60 0.18
CA ILE A 88 -13.61 1.74 -0.72
C ILE A 88 -12.61 1.78 -1.89
N ILE A 89 -11.43 1.15 -1.72
CA ILE A 89 -10.40 1.10 -2.75
C ILE A 89 -10.89 0.28 -3.95
N LYS A 90 -10.79 0.89 -5.14
CA LYS A 90 -11.16 0.25 -6.39
C LYS A 90 -9.96 -0.41 -7.04
N TYR A 91 -10.17 -1.61 -7.56
CA TYR A 91 -9.19 -2.36 -8.33
C TYR A 91 -9.53 -2.31 -9.82
N HIS A 92 -8.54 -2.04 -10.65
CA HIS A 92 -8.68 -2.06 -12.10
C HIS A 92 -7.69 -3.07 -12.70
N LYS A 93 -8.25 -4.19 -13.19
CA LYS A 93 -7.47 -5.23 -13.87
C LYS A 93 -7.23 -4.86 -15.33
N THR A 94 -5.97 -4.91 -15.77
CA THR A 94 -5.56 -4.52 -17.12
C THR A 94 -4.36 -5.32 -17.60
N ASN A 95 -3.84 -5.00 -18.78
CA ASN A 95 -2.56 -5.50 -19.27
C ASN A 95 -1.44 -4.53 -18.84
N VAL A 96 -0.26 -5.05 -18.51
CA VAL A 96 0.92 -4.26 -18.09
C VAL A 96 1.22 -3.12 -19.07
N LEU A 97 1.10 -3.35 -20.38
CA LEU A 97 1.37 -2.34 -21.41
C LEU A 97 0.40 -1.13 -21.37
N LYS A 98 -0.79 -1.30 -20.79
CA LYS A 98 -1.79 -0.23 -20.65
C LYS A 98 -1.62 0.59 -19.38
N VAL A 99 -0.76 0.15 -18.45
CA VAL A 99 -0.58 0.82 -17.15
C VAL A 99 -0.08 2.26 -17.32
N PRO A 100 0.95 2.57 -18.13
CA PRO A 100 1.38 3.95 -18.35
C PRO A 100 0.24 4.85 -18.85
N ILE A 101 -0.52 4.36 -19.85
CA ILE A 101 -1.65 5.09 -20.46
C ILE A 101 -2.75 5.39 -19.42
N LEU A 102 -2.99 4.47 -18.49
CA LEU A 102 -3.99 4.64 -17.44
C LEU A 102 -3.52 5.61 -16.35
N PHE A 103 -2.21 5.64 -16.04
CA PHE A 103 -1.62 6.59 -15.11
C PHE A 103 -1.54 8.01 -15.69
N ASP A 104 -1.40 8.16 -17.01
CA ASP A 104 -1.49 9.46 -17.67
C ASP A 104 -2.90 10.05 -17.55
N LYS A 105 -3.94 9.20 -17.54
CA LYS A 105 -5.35 9.59 -17.40
C LYS A 105 -5.89 9.39 -15.98
N LYS A 106 -5.00 9.37 -14.98
CA LYS A 106 -5.33 9.04 -13.59
C LYS A 106 -6.46 9.88 -13.00
N GLU A 107 -6.47 11.18 -13.28
CA GLU A 107 -7.44 12.13 -12.75
C GLU A 107 -8.88 11.84 -13.19
N ILE A 108 -9.05 11.20 -14.34
CA ILE A 108 -10.36 10.85 -14.91
C ILE A 108 -10.79 9.45 -14.48
N LYS A 109 -9.82 8.54 -14.27
CA LYS A 109 -10.08 7.11 -14.05
C LYS A 109 -10.13 6.70 -12.59
N PHE A 110 -9.47 7.43 -11.71
CA PHE A 110 -9.19 7.02 -10.35
C PHE A 110 -9.63 8.08 -9.34
N ASN A 111 -10.04 7.63 -8.17
CA ASN A 111 -10.54 8.49 -7.10
C ASN A 111 -9.38 9.11 -6.29
N HIS A 112 -8.34 8.31 -6.06
CA HIS A 112 -7.14 8.73 -5.35
C HIS A 112 -5.94 8.55 -6.26
N TYR A 113 -5.09 9.56 -6.35
CA TYR A 113 -3.89 9.56 -7.20
C TYR A 113 -2.81 10.43 -6.58
N ALA A 114 -1.58 10.28 -7.07
CA ALA A 114 -0.41 11.04 -6.63
C ALA A 114 0.19 11.84 -7.80
N ASP A 115 0.98 12.87 -7.48
CA ASP A 115 1.59 13.73 -8.49
C ASP A 115 2.76 13.06 -9.21
N SER A 116 3.47 12.17 -8.50
CA SER A 116 4.63 11.46 -9.01
C SER A 116 4.69 10.02 -8.50
N TYR A 117 5.40 9.17 -9.25
CA TYR A 117 5.47 7.73 -9.03
C TYR A 117 6.89 7.21 -9.15
N GLU A 118 7.15 6.10 -8.48
CA GLU A 118 8.40 5.35 -8.51
C GLU A 118 8.11 3.88 -8.81
N THR A 119 9.10 3.18 -9.35
CA THR A 119 8.98 1.78 -9.73
C THR A 119 9.95 0.93 -8.94
N LYS A 120 9.46 -0.18 -8.38
CA LYS A 120 10.26 -1.16 -7.65
C LYS A 120 9.98 -2.56 -8.17
N ILE A 121 11.03 -3.28 -8.53
CA ILE A 121 10.93 -4.66 -9.03
C ILE A 121 11.25 -5.62 -7.89
N PHE A 122 10.38 -6.58 -7.66
CA PHE A 122 10.58 -7.67 -6.71
C PHE A 122 10.71 -8.99 -7.45
N LYS A 123 11.85 -9.67 -7.24
CA LYS A 123 12.09 -11.04 -7.68
C LYS A 123 11.83 -11.96 -6.49
N LEU A 124 10.86 -12.87 -6.65
CA LEU A 124 10.45 -13.84 -5.66
C LEU A 124 11.04 -15.18 -6.08
N ASP A 125 12.16 -15.56 -5.48
CA ASP A 125 12.94 -16.72 -5.97
C ASP A 125 12.53 -18.05 -5.32
N LYS A 126 11.87 -18.00 -4.15
CA LYS A 126 11.49 -19.20 -3.39
C LYS A 126 10.01 -19.52 -3.58
N GLU A 127 9.66 -20.80 -3.50
CA GLU A 127 8.27 -21.26 -3.51
C GLU A 127 7.63 -21.09 -2.12
N ILE A 128 7.51 -19.84 -1.70
CA ILE A 128 6.89 -19.43 -0.43
C ILE A 128 5.86 -18.35 -0.69
N LYS A 129 5.01 -18.11 0.30
CA LYS A 129 4.06 -17.00 0.27
C LYS A 129 4.78 -15.72 0.69
N TYR A 130 4.73 -14.73 -0.18
CA TYR A 130 5.29 -13.41 0.05
C TYR A 130 4.21 -12.42 0.42
N GLN A 131 4.60 -11.44 1.22
CA GLN A 131 3.79 -10.30 1.60
C GLN A 131 4.46 -9.01 1.12
N VAL A 132 3.73 -8.23 0.34
CA VAL A 132 4.09 -6.85 0.00
C VAL A 132 3.22 -5.90 0.81
N THR A 133 3.84 -5.05 1.63
CA THR A 133 3.15 -4.05 2.43
C THR A 133 3.32 -2.67 1.81
N PHE A 134 2.21 -1.94 1.66
CA PHE A 134 2.16 -0.61 1.08
C PHE A 134 1.78 0.40 2.16
N ALA A 135 2.79 1.02 2.76
CA ALA A 135 2.64 2.04 3.78
C ALA A 135 1.63 1.61 4.88
N ASP A 136 0.68 2.48 5.19
CA ASP A 136 -0.46 2.32 6.09
C ASP A 136 -1.77 2.06 5.31
N MET A 137 -1.66 1.74 4.01
CA MET A 137 -2.79 1.57 3.10
C MET A 137 -3.29 0.13 3.00
N GLY A 138 -2.37 -0.85 2.94
CA GLY A 138 -2.76 -2.24 2.78
C GLY A 138 -1.62 -3.19 2.41
N ILE A 139 -2.02 -4.43 2.12
CA ILE A 139 -1.12 -5.57 1.98
C ILE A 139 -1.54 -6.43 0.78
N LEU A 140 -0.56 -6.97 0.05
CA LEU A 140 -0.72 -7.98 -1.00
C LEU A 140 -0.02 -9.27 -0.58
N HIS A 141 -0.69 -10.42 -0.74
CA HIS A 141 -0.07 -11.75 -0.72
C HIS A 141 -0.05 -12.39 -2.11
N LEU A 142 1.06 -13.06 -2.42
CA LEU A 142 1.26 -13.88 -3.61
C LEU A 142 2.27 -14.99 -3.35
N LEU A 143 2.26 -16.05 -4.15
CA LEU A 143 3.25 -17.13 -4.07
C LEU A 143 4.43 -16.84 -5.02
N GLY A 144 5.63 -17.15 -4.57
CA GLY A 144 6.77 -17.33 -5.48
C GLY A 144 6.79 -18.76 -6.04
N PRO A 145 7.61 -19.05 -7.06
CA PRO A 145 8.52 -18.11 -7.72
C PRO A 145 7.81 -17.19 -8.73
N ALA A 146 8.11 -15.89 -8.66
CA ALA A 146 7.46 -14.87 -9.50
C ALA A 146 8.27 -13.57 -9.56
N THR A 147 8.08 -12.78 -10.63
CA THR A 147 8.60 -11.42 -10.74
C THR A 147 7.43 -10.46 -10.86
N ILE A 148 7.36 -9.50 -9.94
CA ILE A 148 6.40 -8.40 -9.99
C ILE A 148 7.13 -7.07 -10.07
N GLU A 149 6.56 -6.15 -10.83
CA GLU A 149 6.95 -4.75 -10.83
C GLU A 149 5.84 -3.95 -10.14
N VAL A 150 6.22 -3.12 -9.18
CA VAL A 150 5.31 -2.28 -8.42
C VAL A 150 5.57 -0.84 -8.79
N VAL A 151 4.63 -0.21 -9.47
CA VAL A 151 4.59 1.25 -9.63
C VAL A 151 3.80 1.80 -8.46
N HIS A 152 4.35 2.75 -7.70
CA HIS A 152 3.67 3.30 -6.53
C HIS A 152 3.90 4.80 -6.40
N ALA A 153 3.04 5.48 -5.67
CA ALA A 153 3.20 6.90 -5.37
C ALA A 153 4.59 7.18 -4.78
N LYS A 154 5.22 8.26 -5.23
CA LYS A 154 6.55 8.68 -4.76
C LYS A 154 6.58 8.83 -3.24
N ASN A 155 7.70 8.43 -2.63
CA ASN A 155 7.90 8.36 -1.18
C ASN A 155 7.09 7.28 -0.46
N MET A 156 6.16 6.56 -1.10
CA MET A 156 5.42 5.48 -0.44
C MET A 156 6.37 4.35 -0.03
N HIS A 157 6.29 3.95 1.24
CA HIS A 157 7.08 2.85 1.75
C HIS A 157 6.50 1.52 1.25
N VAL A 158 7.23 0.83 0.37
CA VAL A 158 6.85 -0.49 -0.15
C VAL A 158 7.89 -1.52 0.26
N THR A 159 7.45 -2.48 1.07
CA THR A 159 8.31 -3.51 1.68
C THR A 159 7.86 -4.91 1.29
N LEU A 160 8.83 -5.82 1.13
CA LEU A 160 8.61 -7.23 0.82
C LEU A 160 9.13 -8.07 1.99
N MET A 161 8.34 -9.04 2.43
CA MET A 161 8.72 -10.03 3.43
C MET A 161 8.08 -11.39 3.13
N GLU A 162 8.50 -12.43 3.84
CA GLU A 162 7.75 -13.69 3.89
C GLU A 162 6.41 -13.45 4.61
N ALA A 163 5.33 -14.02 4.08
CA ALA A 163 4.00 -13.81 4.65
C ALA A 163 3.89 -14.48 6.03
N MET A 164 3.45 -13.72 7.03
CA MET A 164 3.26 -14.20 8.39
C MET A 164 2.09 -15.19 8.53
N PHE A 165 1.18 -15.20 7.55
CA PHE A 165 -0.01 -16.04 7.53
C PHE A 165 0.15 -17.14 6.49
N LYS A 166 0.21 -18.40 6.92
CA LYS A 166 0.18 -19.57 6.04
C LYS A 166 -1.16 -19.61 5.29
#